data_AF-A0A1I4BPI7-F1
#
_entry.id   AF-A0A1I4BPI7-F1
#
_cell.length_a   1.000
_cell.length_b   1.000
_cell.length_c   1.000
_cell.angle_alpha   90.00
_cell.angle_beta   90.00
_cell.angle_gamma   90.00
#
_symmetry.space_group_name_H-M   'P 1'
#
loop_
_entity.id
_entity.type
_entity.pdbx_description
1 polymer ?
#
loop_
_entity_poly.entity_id
_entity_poly.type
_entity_poly.pdbx_seq_one_letter_code
_entity_poly.pdbx_strand_id
1 'polypeptide(L)' 'MTNALAIGLVTFIAAFFALDFFVLDLDAPLFLARKFYDMLEWLAFWR' A
#
# COMPACT_ATOMS: atom_id res chain seq x y z
N MET A 1 15.40 11.37 -10.00
CA MET A 1 15.38 10.69 -8.69
C MET A 1 16.80 10.57 -8.18
N THR A 2 17.11 11.10 -7.00
CA THR A 2 18.45 10.93 -6.40
C THR A 2 18.49 9.63 -5.62
N ASN A 3 19.65 8.98 -5.56
CA ASN A 3 19.82 7.73 -4.80
C ASN A 3 19.44 7.90 -3.32
N ALA A 4 19.70 9.09 -2.76
CA ALA A 4 19.30 9.43 -1.39
C ALA A 4 17.77 9.40 -1.19
N LEU A 5 17.00 9.96 -2.13
CA LEU A 5 15.53 9.92 -2.08
C LEU A 5 15.01 8.49 -2.23
N ALA A 6 15.61 7.69 -3.12
CA ALA A 6 15.21 6.29 -3.30
C ALA A 6 15.41 5.47 -2.01
N ILE A 7 16.56 5.61 -1.35
CA ILE A 7 16.84 4.93 -0.08
C ILE A 7 15.87 5.40 1.02
N GLY A 8 15.61 6.71 1.09
CA GLY A 8 14.65 7.28 2.04
C GLY A 8 13.25 6.70 1.86
N LEU A 9 12.77 6.62 0.62
CA LEU A 9 11.45 6.07 0.31
C LEU A 9 11.35 4.58 0.63
N VAL A 10 12.35 3.77 0.25
CA VAL A 10 12.35 2.34 0.56
C VAL A 10 12.33 2.10 2.07
N THR A 11 13.13 2.86 2.82
CA THR A 11 13.17 2.77 4.29
C THR A 11 11.82 3.13 4.90
N PHE A 12 11.20 4.21 4.41
CA PHE A 12 9.90 4.67 4.88
C PHE A 12 8.79 3.64 4.62
N ILE A 13 8.75 3.07 3.40
CA ILE A 13 7.79 2.03 3.04
C ILE A 13 7.99 0.79 3.93
N ALA A 14 9.23 0.35 4.13
CA ALA A 14 9.53 -0.80 4.99
C ALA A 14 9.10 -0.56 6.45
N ALA A 15 9.30 0.66 6.97
CA ALA A 15 8.86 1.02 8.32
C ALA A 15 7.33 0.96 8.47
N PHE A 16 6.57 1.34 7.44
CA PHE A 16 5.10 1.21 7.43
C PHE A 16 4.65 -0.25 7.48
N PHE A 17 5.26 -1.13 6.69
CA PHE A 17 4.95 -2.56 6.74
C PHE A 17 5.35 -3.20 8.06
N ALA A 18 6.47 -2.78 8.66
CA ALA A 18 6.87 -3.24 9.98
C ALA A 18 5.83 -2.82 11.04
N LEU A 19 5.38 -1.56 11.02
CA LEU A 19 4.34 -1.09 11.94
C LEU A 19 3.02 -1.84 11.75
N ASP A 20 2.61 -2.03 10.50
CA ASP A 20 1.40 -2.77 10.13
C ASP A 20 1.47 -4.24 10.60
N PHE A 21 2.63 -4.89 10.49
CA PHE A 21 2.84 -6.23 11.04
C PHE A 21 2.65 -6.29 12.57
N PHE A 22 3.15 -5.31 13.31
CA PHE A 22 3.07 -5.33 14.79
C PHE A 22 1.73 -4.87 15.35
N VAL A 23 0.99 -4.02 14.63
CA VAL A 23 -0.24 -3.37 15.14
C VAL A 23 -1.50 -3.95 14.51
N LEU A 24 -1.44 -4.37 13.25
CA LEU A 24 -2.60 -4.69 12.42
C LEU A 24 -2.50 -6.08 11.77
N ASP A 25 -1.51 -6.89 12.13
CA ASP A 25 -1.30 -8.25 11.61
C ASP A 25 -1.27 -8.32 10.06
N LEU A 26 -0.71 -7.30 9.41
CA LEU A 26 -0.67 -7.14 7.95
C LEU A 26 -2.02 -6.99 7.24
N ASP A 27 -3.07 -6.51 7.93
CA ASP A 27 -4.38 -6.32 7.30
C ASP A 27 -4.49 -5.04 6.46
N ALA A 28 -3.65 -4.01 6.66
CA ALA A 28 -3.77 -2.76 5.89
C ALA A 28 -3.58 -2.96 4.36
N PRO A 29 -2.61 -3.77 3.87
CA PRO A 29 -2.48 -4.10 2.45
C PRO A 29 -3.69 -4.84 1.91
N LEU A 30 -4.29 -5.75 2.69
CA LEU A 30 -5.48 -6.50 2.29
C LEU A 30 -6.70 -5.58 2.21
N PHE A 31 -6.85 -4.67 3.17
CA PHE A 31 -7.87 -3.63 3.14
C PHE A 31 -7.74 -2.76 1.89
N LEU A 32 -6.53 -2.29 1.57
CA LEU A 32 -6.27 -1.48 0.39
C LEU A 32 -6.57 -2.25 -0.90
N ALA A 33 -6.18 -3.53 -0.98
CA ALA A 33 -6.46 -4.38 -2.13
C ALA A 33 -7.96 -4.55 -2.37
N ARG A 34 -8.76 -4.75 -1.32
CA ARG A 34 -10.23 -4.82 -1.41
C ARG A 34 -10.82 -3.51 -1.95
N LYS A 35 -10.36 -2.36 -1.44
CA LYS A 35 -10.83 -1.04 -1.91
C LYS A 35 -10.42 -0.76 -3.36
N PHE A 36 -9.23 -1.19 -3.75
CA PHE A 36 -8.79 -1.08 -5.14
C PHE A 36 -9.63 -1.97 -6.07
N TYR A 37 -9.99 -3.17 -5.63
CA TYR A 37 -10.92 -4.03 -6.36
C TYR A 37 -12.29 -3.37 -6.53
N ASP A 38 -12.87 -2.79 -5.47
CA ASP A 38 -14.13 -2.04 -5.55
C ASP A 38 -14.03 -0.90 -6.59
N MET A 39 -12.90 -0.19 -6.61
CA MET A 39 -12.65 0.88 -7.58
C MET A 39 -12.54 0.36 -9.02
N LEU A 40 -11.89 -0.80 -9.22
CA LEU A 40 -11.80 -1.45 -10.52
C LEU A 40 -13.16 -1.91 -11.01
N GLU A 41 -13.99 -2.48 -10.14
CA GLU A 41 -15.36 -2.87 -10.48
C GLU A 41 -16.20 -1.65 -10.90
N TRP A 42 -16.11 -0.56 -10.13
CA TRP A 42 -16.75 0.70 -10.50
C TRP A 42 -16.25 1.19 -11.85
N LEU A 43 -14.93 1.24 -12.10
CA LEU A 43 -14.36 1.67 -13.37
C LEU A 43 -14.81 0.78 -14.55
N ALA A 44 -14.88 -0.53 -14.33
CA ALA A 44 -15.31 -1.50 -15.33
C ALA A 44 -16.79 -1.34 -15.70
N PHE A 45 -17.64 -0.88 -14.79
CA PHE A 45 -19.05 -0.55 -15.08
C PHE A 45 -19.20 0.60 -16.08
N TRP A 46 -18.27 1.57 -16.08
CA TRP A 46 -18.31 2.72 -17.01
C TRP A 46 -17.73 2.42 -18.40
N ARG A 47 -17.23 1.20 -18.63
CA ARG A 47 -16.82 0.74 -19.96
C ARG A 47 -18.02 0.20 -20.73
#